data_AF-A0A356BAB8-F1
#
_entry.id   AF-A0A356BAB8-F1
#
_cell.length_a   1.000
_cell.length_b   1.000
_cell.length_c   1.000
_cell.angle_alpha   90.00
_cell.angle_beta   90.00
_cell.angle_gamma   90.00
#
_symmetry.space_group_name_H-M   'P 1'
#
loop_
_entity.id
_entity.type
_entity.pdbx_description
1 polymer ?
#
loop_
_entity_poly.entity_id
_entity_poly.type
_entity_poly.pdbx_seq_one_letter_code
_entity_poly.pdbx_strand_id
1 'polypeptide(L)'
;MNNINLHWLIVRDWHQQKWLVLLLLACIASALVVVHFAHLNRQLTIAQDALYQQRDQLDIEWRNLVLEQRALSEHSRVEDIARNRLNMVRPSGEQDIAVTVP
;
A
#
# COMPACT_ATOMS: atom_id res chain seq x y z
N MET A 1 55.83 -48.23 13.76
CA MET A 1 55.21 -46.96 13.30
C MET A 1 53.71 -47.10 13.55
N ASN A 2 53.21 -46.44 14.59
CA ASN A 2 51.85 -46.67 15.09
C ASN A 2 50.83 -46.00 14.17
N ASN A 3 49.96 -46.80 13.58
CA ASN A 3 48.83 -46.35 12.79
C ASN A 3 47.75 -45.86 13.77
N ILE A 4 47.91 -44.65 14.29
CA ILE A 4 46.92 -44.02 15.16
C ILE A 4 45.72 -43.69 14.27
N ASN A 5 44.65 -44.46 14.43
CA ASN A 5 43.41 -44.32 13.69
C ASN A 5 42.69 -43.02 14.10
N LEU A 6 43.08 -41.90 13.49
CA LEU A 6 42.51 -40.56 13.67
C LEU A 6 40.99 -40.53 13.58
N HIS A 7 40.42 -41.32 12.68
CA HIS A 7 38.97 -41.41 12.49
C HIS A 7 38.24 -41.95 13.73
N TRP A 8 38.87 -42.81 14.53
CA TRP A 8 38.27 -43.34 15.76
C TRP A 8 38.33 -42.33 16.91
N LEU A 9 39.36 -41.48 16.94
CA LEU A 9 39.49 -40.42 17.95
C LEU A 9 38.45 -39.33 17.75
N ILE A 10 38.21 -38.92 16.49
CA ILE A 10 37.19 -37.91 16.14
C ILE A 10 35.79 -38.40 16.52
N VAL A 11 35.48 -39.68 16.30
CA VAL A 11 34.17 -40.26 16.68
C VAL A 11 34.02 -40.33 18.20
N ARG A 12 35.11 -40.55 18.95
CA ARG A 12 35.09 -40.55 20.42
C ARG A 12 34.94 -39.14 21.01
N ASP A 13 35.66 -38.16 20.47
CA ASP A 13 35.56 -36.76 20.88
C ASP A 13 34.19 -36.17 20.52
N TRP A 14 33.60 -36.59 19.40
CA TRP A 14 32.21 -36.29 19.04
C TRP A 14 31.21 -36.73 20.11
N HIS A 15 31.47 -37.85 20.79
CA HIS A 15 30.63 -38.32 21.88
C HIS A 15 30.87 -37.57 23.21
N GLN A 16 32.06 -37.01 23.45
CA GLN A 16 32.32 -36.22 24.66
C GLN A 16 31.81 -34.78 24.53
N GLN A 17 31.90 -34.17 23.35
CA GLN A 17 31.61 -32.75 23.13
C GLN A 17 30.22 -32.50 22.49
N LYS A 18 29.22 -33.32 22.81
CA LYS A 18 27.86 -33.27 22.23
C LYS A 18 27.19 -31.90 22.38
N TRP A 19 27.39 -31.24 23.52
CA TRP A 19 26.83 -29.91 23.80
C TRP A 19 27.34 -28.84 22.85
N LEU A 20 28.63 -28.88 22.48
CA LEU A 20 29.21 -27.91 21.56
C LEU A 20 28.63 -28.06 20.15
N VAL A 21 28.47 -29.30 19.69
CA VAL A 21 27.88 -29.61 18.38
C VAL A 21 26.41 -29.20 18.34
N LEU A 22 25.67 -29.45 19.42
CA LEU A 22 24.27 -29.04 19.54
C LEU A 22 24.13 -27.52 19.52
N LEU A 23 24.95 -26.79 20.27
CA LEU A 23 24.95 -25.33 20.26
C LEU A 23 25.32 -24.75 18.90
N LEU A 24 26.29 -25.35 18.21
CA LEU A 24 26.66 -24.96 16.85
C LEU A 24 25.48 -25.14 15.90
N LEU A 25 24.81 -26.31 15.94
CA LEU A 25 23.61 -26.56 15.13
C LEU A 25 22.48 -25.61 15.48
N ALA A 26 22.23 -25.33 16.76
CA ALA A 26 21.23 -24.38 17.20
C ALA A 26 21.53 -22.95 16.71
N CYS A 27 22.81 -22.55 16.70
CA CYS A 27 23.25 -21.26 16.19
C CYS A 27 23.00 -21.15 14.67
N ILE A 28 23.37 -22.18 13.90
CA ILE A 28 23.10 -22.22 12.45
C ILE A 28 21.58 -22.19 12.19
N ALA A 29 20.81 -22.99 12.91
CA ALA A 29 19.36 -23.02 12.77
C ALA A 29 18.75 -21.65 13.09
N SER A 30 19.20 -21.00 14.17
CA SER A 30 18.77 -19.64 14.54
C SER A 30 19.07 -18.65 13.42
N ALA A 31 20.29 -18.65 12.87
CA ALA A 31 20.67 -17.78 11.77
C ALA A 31 19.76 -17.98 10.54
N LEU A 32 19.49 -19.22 10.15
CA LEU A 32 18.59 -19.54 9.04
C LEU A 32 17.15 -19.09 9.30
N VAL A 33 16.64 -19.32 10.51
CA VAL A 33 15.29 -18.90 10.92
C VAL A 33 15.15 -17.38 10.86
N VAL A 34 16.13 -16.64 11.36
CA VAL A 34 16.11 -15.17 11.33
C VAL A 34 16.06 -14.65 9.90
N VAL A 35 16.89 -15.20 9.00
CA VAL A 35 16.89 -14.80 7.58
C VAL A 35 15.56 -15.15 6.91
N HIS A 36 15.02 -16.34 7.20
CA HIS A 36 13.72 -16.76 6.66
C HIS A 36 12.59 -15.84 7.13
N PHE A 37 12.57 -15.50 8.43
CA PHE A 37 11.57 -14.61 9.00
C PHE A 37 11.68 -13.18 8.44
N ALA A 38 12.89 -12.68 8.23
CA ALA A 38 13.11 -11.39 7.57
C ALA A 38 12.58 -11.40 6.13
N HIS A 39 12.79 -12.48 5.39
CA HIS A 39 12.27 -12.64 4.04
C HIS A 39 10.73 -12.66 4.01
N LEU A 40 10.10 -13.42 4.90
CA LEU A 40 8.64 -13.47 5.03
C LEU A 40 8.07 -12.10 5.41
N ASN A 41 8.68 -11.41 6.37
CA ASN A 41 8.27 -10.05 6.74
C ASN A 41 8.33 -9.12 5.53
N ARG A 42 9.44 -9.15 4.78
CA ARG A 42 9.58 -8.33 3.59
C ARG A 42 8.47 -8.61 2.56
N GLN A 43 8.13 -9.88 2.32
CA GLN A 43 7.03 -10.22 1.41
C GLN A 43 5.67 -9.72 1.91
N LEU A 44 5.38 -9.90 3.20
CA LEU A 44 4.14 -9.44 3.82
C LEU A 44 4.00 -7.91 3.76
N THR A 45 5.08 -7.18 4.04
CA THR A 45 5.11 -5.72 3.93
C THR A 45 4.86 -5.27 2.48
N ILE A 46 5.50 -5.90 1.49
CA ILE A 46 5.27 -5.57 0.08
C ILE A 46 3.80 -5.78 -0.32
N ALA A 47 3.20 -6.88 0.11
CA ALA A 47 1.79 -7.15 -0.18
C ALA A 47 0.86 -6.12 0.47
N GLN A 48 1.16 -5.70 1.70
CA GLN A 48 0.42 -4.65 2.39
C GLN A 48 0.58 -3.29 1.70
N ASP A 49 1.81 -2.93 1.32
CA ASP A 49 2.10 -1.68 0.62
C ASP A 49 1.36 -1.61 -0.73
N ALA A 50 1.28 -2.74 -1.46
CA ALA A 50 0.54 -2.82 -2.72
C ALA A 50 -0.95 -2.51 -2.54
N LEU A 51 -1.57 -3.02 -1.46
CA LEU A 51 -2.97 -2.73 -1.15
C LEU A 51 -3.17 -1.26 -0.78
N TYR A 52 -2.26 -0.66 -0.02
CA TYR A 52 -2.32 0.76 0.28
C TYR A 52 -2.16 1.63 -0.97
N GLN A 53 -1.25 1.29 -1.86
CA GLN A 53 -1.09 1.97 -3.15
C GLN A 53 -2.37 1.91 -3.99
N GLN A 54 -3.02 0.75 -4.04
CA GLN A 54 -4.29 0.60 -4.76
C GLN A 54 -5.40 1.47 -4.16
N ARG A 55 -5.50 1.52 -2.83
CA ARG A 55 -6.47 2.39 -2.14
C ARG A 55 -6.20 3.86 -2.46
N ASP A 56 -4.95 4.29 -2.34
CA ASP A 56 -4.58 5.69 -2.57
C ASP A 56 -4.84 6.10 -4.03
N GLN A 57 -4.63 5.20 -4.99
CA GLN A 57 -4.99 5.42 -6.39
C GLN A 57 -6.50 5.63 -6.58
N LEU A 58 -7.32 4.77 -5.96
CA LEU A 58 -8.78 4.92 -6.00
C LEU A 58 -9.25 6.23 -5.34
N ASP A 59 -8.61 6.64 -4.25
CA ASP A 59 -8.92 7.91 -3.59
C ASP A 59 -8.61 9.11 -4.50
N ILE A 60 -7.53 9.05 -5.28
CA ILE A 60 -7.19 10.08 -6.28
C ILE A 60 -8.27 10.12 -7.37
N GLU A 61 -8.63 8.96 -7.92
CA GLU A 61 -9.66 8.85 -8.96
C GLU A 61 -11.01 9.37 -8.46
N TRP A 62 -11.41 9.00 -7.25
CA TRP A 62 -12.63 9.50 -6.62
C TRP A 62 -12.62 11.02 -6.49
N ARG A 63 -11.51 11.62 -6.02
CA ARG A 63 -11.38 13.08 -5.91
C ARG A 63 -11.51 13.75 -7.26
N ASN A 64 -10.90 13.20 -8.30
CA ASN A 64 -11.01 13.73 -9.66
C ASN A 64 -12.46 13.66 -10.17
N LEU A 65 -13.15 12.54 -9.99
CA LEU A 65 -14.56 12.38 -10.37
C LEU A 65 -15.47 13.36 -9.63
N VAL A 66 -15.24 13.58 -8.34
CA VAL A 66 -16.00 14.57 -7.56
C VAL A 66 -15.78 16.00 -8.08
N LEU A 67 -14.55 16.34 -8.47
CA LEU A 67 -14.24 17.64 -9.07
C LEU A 67 -14.96 17.81 -10.42
N GLU A 68 -14.94 16.79 -11.26
CA GLU A 68 -15.66 16.76 -12.54
C GLU A 68 -17.17 16.93 -12.35
N GLN A 69 -17.77 16.19 -11.41
CA GLN A 69 -19.19 16.29 -11.10
C GLN A 69 -19.58 17.68 -10.60
N ARG A 70 -18.75 18.30 -9.75
CA ARG A 70 -18.98 19.67 -9.26
C ARG A 70 -18.97 20.67 -10.42
N ALA A 71 -17.97 20.56 -11.32
CA ALA A 71 -17.89 21.40 -12.51
C ALA A 71 -19.14 21.28 -13.40
N LEU A 72 -19.67 20.06 -13.56
CA LEU A 72 -20.92 19.82 -14.31
C LEU A 72 -22.17 20.34 -13.58
N SER A 73 -22.19 20.32 -12.25
CA SER A 73 -23.37 20.68 -11.44
C SER A 73 -23.54 22.17 -11.19
N GLU A 74 -22.45 22.94 -11.12
CA GLU A 74 -22.47 24.29 -10.55
C GLU A 74 -23.17 25.30 -11.46
N HIS A 75 -22.96 25.27 -12.79
CA HIS A 75 -23.49 26.34 -13.66
C HIS A 75 -24.08 25.85 -14.98
N SER A 76 -23.53 24.80 -15.61
CA SER A 76 -23.98 24.42 -16.96
C SER A 76 -25.42 23.90 -16.99
N ARG A 77 -25.82 23.02 -16.07
CA ARG A 77 -27.13 22.35 -16.18
C ARG A 77 -28.32 23.30 -16.03
N VAL A 78 -28.25 24.23 -15.07
CA VAL A 78 -29.35 25.18 -14.83
C VAL A 78 -29.40 26.21 -15.94
N GLU A 79 -28.23 26.72 -16.36
CA GLU A 79 -28.13 27.72 -17.42
C GLU A 79 -28.52 27.15 -18.80
N ASP A 80 -28.15 25.89 -19.10
CA ASP A 80 -28.54 25.19 -20.33
C ASP A 80 -30.05 24.90 -20.37
N ILE A 81 -30.66 24.50 -19.25
CA ILE A 81 -32.11 24.30 -19.17
C ILE A 81 -32.82 25.65 -19.34
N ALA A 82 -32.36 26.71 -18.67
CA ALA A 82 -32.94 28.05 -18.78
C ALA A 82 -32.84 28.60 -20.21
N ARG A 83 -31.68 28.44 -20.86
CA ARG A 83 -31.45 28.95 -22.21
C ARG A 83 -32.19 28.12 -23.28
N ASN A 84 -32.11 26.78 -23.22
CA ASN A 84 -32.61 25.92 -24.29
C ASN A 84 -34.08 25.52 -24.14
N ARG A 85 -34.59 25.32 -22.91
CA ARG A 85 -36.01 24.94 -22.69
C ARG A 85 -36.91 26.14 -22.41
N LEU A 86 -36.37 27.18 -21.77
CA LEU A 86 -37.15 28.35 -21.38
C LEU A 86 -36.87 29.58 -22.27
N ASN A 87 -35.98 29.46 -23.28
CA ASN A 87 -35.54 30.57 -24.14
C ASN A 87 -35.11 31.82 -23.33
N MET A 88 -34.58 31.61 -22.12
CA MET A 88 -34.17 32.73 -21.28
C MET A 88 -32.90 33.36 -21.84
N VAL A 89 -32.99 34.66 -22.10
CA VAL A 89 -31.87 35.50 -22.54
C VAL A 89 -31.49 36.39 -21.36
N ARG A 90 -30.19 36.63 -21.17
CA ARG A 90 -29.71 37.52 -20.11
C ARG A 90 -30.26 38.94 -20.39
N PRO A 91 -31.04 39.54 -19.46
CA PRO A 91 -31.59 40.87 -19.68
C PRO A 91 -30.45 41.89 -19.80
N SER A 92 -30.57 42.82 -20.74
CA SER A 92 -29.72 44.00 -20.87
C SER A 92 -30.20 45.08 -19.89
N GLY A 93 -29.28 45.84 -19.30
CA GLY A 93 -29.46 46.65 -18.07
C GLY A 93 -30.63 47.64 -17.98
N GLU A 94 -31.42 47.85 -19.03
CA GLU A 94 -32.70 48.58 -18.97
C GLU A 94 -33.86 47.73 -18.43
N GLN A 95 -33.71 46.40 -18.32
CA GLN A 95 -34.74 45.46 -17.85
C GLN A 95 -34.51 44.94 -16.41
N ASP A 96 -33.45 45.39 -15.74
CA ASP A 96 -33.14 44.99 -14.36
C ASP A 96 -33.96 45.82 -13.36
N ILE A 97 -34.96 45.19 -12.74
CA ILE A 97 -35.72 45.76 -11.63
C ILE A 97 -35.20 45.16 -10.32
N ALA A 98 -34.45 45.95 -9.54
CA ALA A 98 -33.97 45.54 -8.23
C ALA A 98 -35.13 45.50 -7.22
N VAL A 99 -35.60 44.30 -6.89
CA VAL A 99 -36.58 44.11 -5.82
C VAL A 99 -35.85 44.06 -4.48
N THR A 100 -35.96 45.14 -3.70
CA THR A 100 -35.57 45.15 -2.28
C THR A 100 -36.58 44.32 -1.51
N VAL A 101 -36.15 43.15 -1.02
CA VAL A 101 -36.95 42.35 -0.09
C VAL A 101 -37.01 43.05 1.28
N PRO A 102 -38.18 43.06 1.95
CA PRO A 102 -38.42 43.78 3.21
C PRO A 102 -37.69 43.21 4.41
#